data_AF-A0A925F4X3-F1
#
_entry.id   AF-A0A925F4X3-F1
#
_cell.length_a   1.000
_cell.length_b   1.000
_cell.length_c   1.000
_cell.angle_alpha   90.00
_cell.angle_beta   90.00
_cell.angle_gamma   90.00
#
_symmetry.space_group_name_H-M   'P 1'
#
loop_
_entity.id
_entity.type
_entity.pdbx_description
1 polymer ?
#
loop_
_entity_poly.entity_id
_entity_poly.type
_entity_poly.pdbx_seq_one_letter_code
_entity_poly.pdbx_strand_id
1 'polypeptide(L)'
;EVLHRQLFTDYIDDVSTNYVDPIIFNSLPATDIAKAKRLYYRGDELPQARQTPGVNEQRGDVTDNDAFFATILRFGWRLNTVDNATRQLRCPVFY
;
A
#
# COMPACT_ATOMS: atom_id res chain seq x y z
N GLU A 1 9.50 -11.03 8.36
CA GLU A 1 8.80 -11.78 7.29
C GLU A 1 8.27 -10.78 6.28
N VAL A 2 8.40 -11.05 4.97
CA VAL A 2 7.81 -10.24 3.91
C VAL A 2 6.81 -11.11 3.16
N LEU A 3 5.55 -10.70 3.12
CA LEU A 3 4.47 -11.37 2.41
C LEU A 3 4.15 -10.59 1.13
N HIS A 4 4.18 -11.28 0.00
CA HIS A 4 3.68 -10.77 -1.27
C HIS A 4 2.28 -11.33 -1.51
N ARG A 5 1.31 -10.47 -1.81
CA ARG A 5 -0.05 -10.87 -2.14
C ARG A 5 -0.51 -10.13 -3.37
N GLN A 6 -0.94 -10.89 -4.36
CA GLN A 6 -1.65 -10.40 -5.54
C GLN A 6 -3.15 -10.61 -5.32
N LEU A 7 -3.95 -9.61 -5.67
CA LEU A 7 -5.40 -9.68 -5.62
C LEU A 7 -5.96 -10.24 -6.94
N PHE A 8 -7.25 -10.57 -6.92
CA PHE A 8 -8.03 -10.87 -8.13
C PHE A 8 -8.76 -9.63 -8.66
N THR A 9 -8.42 -8.47 -8.11
CA THR A 9 -9.07 -7.20 -8.32
C THR A 9 -8.02 -6.11 -8.35
N ASP A 10 -8.45 -4.94 -8.79
CA ASP A 10 -7.62 -3.79 -9.14
C ASP A 10 -8.18 -2.55 -8.39
N TYR A 11 -8.28 -2.68 -7.07
CA TYR A 11 -9.01 -1.76 -6.18
C TYR A 11 -8.18 -1.27 -4.98
N ILE A 12 -6.90 -1.66 -4.86
CA ILE A 12 -6.03 -1.18 -3.77
C ILE A 12 -5.74 0.31 -3.96
N ASP A 13 -5.46 0.74 -5.19
CA ASP A 13 -5.15 2.12 -5.51
C ASP A 13 -6.25 2.82 -6.34
N ASP A 14 -7.20 2.06 -6.89
CA ASP A 14 -8.35 2.53 -7.68
C ASP A 14 -7.91 3.49 -8.80
N VAL A 15 -6.80 3.15 -9.47
CA VAL A 15 -6.21 4.00 -10.52
C VAL A 15 -6.47 3.55 -11.94
N SER A 16 -7.08 2.39 -12.13
CA SER A 16 -7.25 1.71 -13.42
C SER A 16 -8.41 2.24 -14.25
N THR A 17 -8.50 3.55 -14.27
CA THR A 17 -9.32 4.30 -15.21
C THR A 17 -8.42 5.31 -15.91
N ASN A 18 -9.03 6.19 -16.69
CA ASN A 18 -8.30 7.29 -17.29
C ASN A 18 -8.29 8.51 -16.37
N TYR A 19 -7.29 9.36 -16.57
CA TYR A 19 -7.27 10.69 -16.00
C TYR A 19 -8.51 11.50 -16.43
N VAL A 20 -9.25 12.00 -15.43
CA VAL A 20 -10.44 12.84 -15.61
C VAL A 20 -10.09 14.24 -16.15
N ASP A 21 -10.99 14.83 -16.95
CA ASP A 21 -10.85 16.22 -17.37
C ASP A 21 -10.93 17.18 -16.17
N PRO A 22 -9.90 18.00 -15.89
CA PRO A 22 -9.90 18.95 -14.77
C PRO A 22 -11.03 19.98 -14.84
N ILE A 23 -11.66 20.19 -16.00
CA ILE A 23 -12.84 21.06 -16.17
C ILE A 23 -14.00 20.60 -15.28
N ILE A 24 -14.14 19.28 -15.06
CA ILE A 24 -15.21 18.71 -14.23
C ILE A 24 -15.11 19.20 -12.78
N PHE A 25 -13.91 19.51 -12.29
CA PHE A 25 -13.74 20.02 -10.92
C PHE A 25 -14.43 21.36 -10.68
N ASN A 26 -14.76 22.12 -11.73
CA ASN A 26 -15.45 23.39 -11.58
C ASN A 26 -16.92 23.23 -11.13
N SER A 27 -17.49 22.02 -11.19
CA SER A 27 -18.83 21.74 -10.65
C SER A 27 -18.82 21.37 -9.17
N LEU A 28 -17.64 21.26 -8.54
CA LEU A 28 -17.50 20.93 -7.13
C LEU A 28 -17.72 22.17 -6.24
N PRO A 29 -18.06 21.99 -4.95
CA PRO A 29 -18.05 23.09 -3.98
C PRO A 29 -16.70 23.81 -3.96
N ALA A 30 -16.69 25.14 -3.81
CA ALA A 30 -15.49 25.96 -3.88
C ALA A 30 -14.34 25.48 -2.96
N THR A 31 -14.66 24.90 -1.81
CA THR A 31 -13.70 24.33 -0.86
C THR A 31 -12.97 23.09 -1.39
N ASP A 32 -13.55 22.40 -2.35
CA ASP A 32 -13.08 21.13 -2.88
C ASP A 32 -12.38 21.29 -4.23
N ILE A 33 -12.68 22.35 -4.99
CA ILE A 33 -12.03 22.63 -6.28
C ILE A 33 -10.50 22.67 -6.14
N ALA A 34 -10.00 23.41 -5.15
CA ALA A 34 -8.56 23.54 -4.92
C ALA A 34 -7.92 22.22 -4.48
N LYS A 35 -8.66 21.39 -3.73
CA LYS A 35 -8.18 20.07 -3.29
C LYS A 35 -8.15 19.09 -4.46
N ALA A 36 -9.21 19.02 -5.24
CA ALA A 36 -9.32 18.14 -6.40
C ALA A 36 -8.19 18.40 -7.41
N LYS A 37 -7.92 19.67 -7.73
CA LYS A 37 -6.82 20.05 -8.64
C LYS A 37 -5.43 19.65 -8.12
N ARG A 38 -5.21 19.66 -6.80
CA ARG A 38 -3.93 19.25 -6.18
C ARG A 38 -3.78 17.74 -6.04
N LEU A 39 -4.89 17.02 -5.84
CA LEU A 39 -4.87 15.57 -5.61
C LEU A 39 -4.95 14.77 -6.91
N TYR A 40 -5.47 15.36 -7.98
CA TYR A 40 -5.64 14.72 -9.29
C TYR A 40 -4.33 14.17 -9.88
N TYR A 41 -3.25 14.95 -9.78
CA TYR A 41 -1.93 14.56 -10.26
C TYR A 41 -0.88 15.16 -9.33
N ARG A 42 -0.01 14.30 -8.79
CA ARG A 42 1.09 14.65 -7.89
C ARG A 42 2.45 14.18 -8.42
N GLY A 43 2.51 13.79 -9.69
CA GLY A 43 3.75 13.36 -10.32
C GLY A 43 4.76 14.50 -10.48
N ASP A 44 4.28 15.76 -10.42
CA ASP A 44 5.04 17.01 -10.43
C ASP A 44 5.85 17.29 -9.15
N GLU A 45 5.63 16.52 -8.08
CA GLU A 45 6.37 16.66 -6.82
C GLU A 45 7.82 16.12 -6.88
N LEU A 46 8.17 15.38 -7.94
CA LEU A 46 9.50 14.80 -8.13
C LEU A 46 10.34 15.62 -9.12
N PRO A 47 11.65 15.82 -8.87
CA PRO A 47 12.54 16.38 -9.87
C PRO A 47 12.58 15.44 -11.09
N GLN A 48 12.32 15.97 -12.29
CA GLN A 48 12.09 15.23 -13.56
C GLN A 48 10.71 14.60 -13.70
N ALA A 49 9.73 15.15 -12.99
CA ALA A 49 8.34 14.83 -13.18
C ALA A 49 7.91 14.83 -14.65
N ARG A 50 7.07 13.85 -14.97
CA ARG A 50 6.30 13.85 -16.19
C ARG A 50 5.40 15.10 -16.23
N GLN A 51 5.19 15.64 -17.43
CA GLN A 51 4.22 16.71 -17.67
C GLN A 51 2.82 16.28 -17.21
N THR A 52 1.96 17.24 -16.90
CA THR A 52 0.57 16.98 -16.50
C THR A 52 -0.09 16.03 -17.51
N PRO A 53 -0.73 14.95 -17.05
CA PRO A 53 -1.35 13.97 -17.93
C PRO A 53 -2.44 14.59 -18.78
N GLY A 54 -2.56 14.08 -20.01
CA GLY A 54 -3.61 14.50 -20.94
C GLY A 54 -5.00 14.01 -20.48
N VAL A 55 -6.05 14.67 -20.97
CA VAL A 55 -7.43 14.21 -20.74
C VAL A 55 -7.61 12.83 -21.37
N ASN A 56 -8.23 11.91 -20.63
CA ASN A 56 -8.42 10.50 -21.00
C ASN A 56 -7.12 9.69 -21.18
N GLU A 57 -5.99 10.21 -20.70
CA GLU A 57 -4.77 9.41 -20.66
C GLU A 57 -4.89 8.27 -19.65
N GLN A 58 -4.32 7.12 -19.98
CA GLN A 58 -4.27 5.95 -19.09
C GLN A 58 -3.56 6.30 -17.78
N ARG A 59 -4.24 6.06 -16.64
CA ARG A 59 -3.68 6.26 -15.29
C ARG A 59 -3.20 4.95 -14.67
N GLY A 60 -4.01 3.90 -14.81
CA GLY A 60 -3.71 2.51 -14.44
C GLY A 60 -4.16 1.55 -15.54
N ASP A 61 -3.81 0.28 -15.41
CA ASP A 61 -4.17 -0.76 -16.37
C ASP A 61 -5.19 -1.72 -15.77
N VAL A 62 -6.41 -1.73 -16.34
CA VAL A 62 -7.50 -2.63 -15.93
C VAL A 62 -7.20 -4.11 -16.12
N THR A 63 -6.17 -4.44 -16.90
CA THR A 63 -5.81 -5.83 -17.21
C THR A 63 -4.85 -6.43 -16.18
N ASP A 64 -4.21 -5.59 -15.37
CA ASP A 64 -3.25 -6.02 -14.34
C ASP A 64 -3.89 -5.92 -12.95
N ASN A 65 -3.93 -7.04 -12.23
CA ASN A 65 -4.44 -7.03 -10.86
C ASN A 65 -3.40 -6.46 -9.89
N ASP A 66 -3.88 -5.78 -8.85
CA ASP A 66 -3.05 -5.19 -7.82
C ASP A 66 -2.25 -6.20 -7.02
N ALA A 67 -1.07 -5.75 -6.55
CA ALA A 67 -0.26 -6.48 -5.58
C ALA A 67 0.26 -5.56 -4.48
N PHE A 68 0.39 -6.11 -3.27
CA PHE A 68 0.97 -5.39 -2.14
C PHE A 68 1.94 -6.27 -1.35
N PHE A 69 2.85 -5.60 -0.64
CA PHE A 69 3.83 -6.22 0.25
C PHE A 69 3.50 -5.86 1.69
N ALA A 70 3.52 -6.87 2.57
CA ALA A 70 3.37 -6.67 4.00
C ALA A 70 4.61 -7.21 4.72
N THR A 71 5.22 -6.38 5.58
CA THR A 71 6.38 -6.76 6.37
C THR A 71 6.02 -6.85 7.84
N ILE A 72 6.28 -8.01 8.45
CA ILE A 72 6.08 -8.24 9.88
C ILE A 72 7.45 -8.30 10.56
N LEU A 73 7.65 -7.40 11.53
CA LEU A 73 8.80 -7.38 12.44
C LEU A 73 8.33 -7.84 13.83
N ARG A 74 8.99 -8.84 14.41
CA ARG A 74 8.70 -9.36 15.76
C ARG A 74 9.94 -9.21 16.62
N PHE A 75 9.79 -8.51 17.74
CA PHE A 75 10.83 -8.36 18.75
C PHE A 75 10.42 -9.13 20.00
N GLY A 76 11.31 -9.96 20.51
CA GLY A 76 11.10 -10.70 21.75
C GLY A 76 12.29 -10.47 22.68
N TRP A 77 12.01 -10.00 23.90
CA TRP A 77 13.00 -9.88 24.96
C TRP A 77 12.55 -10.71 26.17
N ARG A 78 13.38 -11.63 26.63
CA ARG A 78 13.11 -12.43 27.83
C ARG A 78 13.70 -11.72 29.04
N LEU A 79 12.84 -11.21 29.93
CA LEU A 79 13.24 -10.70 31.24
C LEU A 79 13.01 -11.81 32.27
N ASN A 80 14.06 -12.15 33.04
CA ASN A 80 14.15 -13.17 34.08
C ASN A 80 14.70 -14.55 33.64
N THR A 81 15.83 -14.93 34.25
CA THR A 81 16.46 -16.25 34.25
C THR A 81 16.44 -16.82 35.66
N VAL A 82 15.27 -17.22 36.15
CA VAL A 82 15.22 -18.23 37.22
C VAL A 82 15.14 -19.57 36.52
N ASP A 83 16.30 -20.19 36.34
CA ASP A 83 16.42 -21.42 35.57
C ASP A 83 16.04 -22.64 36.43
N ASN A 84 14.73 -22.93 36.51
CA ASN A 84 14.22 -24.24 36.90
C ASN A 84 13.74 -25.06 35.68
N ALA A 85 13.73 -24.46 34.48
CA ALA A 85 13.16 -25.04 33.26
C ALA A 85 14.17 -25.84 32.43
N THR A 86 15.49 -25.65 32.60
CA THR A 86 16.50 -26.56 32.00
C THR A 86 16.45 -27.99 32.54
N ARG A 87 15.75 -28.23 33.66
CA ARG A 87 15.48 -29.58 34.18
C ARG A 87 14.30 -30.30 33.51
N GLN A 88 13.48 -29.60 32.71
CA GLN A 88 12.23 -30.15 32.16
C GLN A 88 12.33 -30.56 30.67
N LEU A 89 13.47 -30.35 30.02
CA LEU A 89 13.72 -30.81 28.63
C LEU A 89 14.33 -32.22 28.57
N ARG A 90 13.94 -33.13 29.48
CA ARG A 90 14.21 -34.56 29.27
C ARG A 90 13.07 -35.14 28.45
N CYS A 91 13.38 -35.70 27.28
CA CYS A 91 12.45 -36.56 26.57
C CYS A 91 11.97 -37.66 27.52
N PRO A 92 10.65 -37.97 27.58
CA PRO A 92 10.16 -39.07 28.39
C PRO A 92 10.84 -40.37 27.94
N VAL A 93 11.59 -41.00 28.85
CA VAL A 93 12.14 -42.33 28.64
C VAL A 93 11.12 -43.30 29.21
N PHE A 94 10.49 -44.09 28.34
CA PHE A 94 9.61 -45.18 28.76
C PHE A 94 10.47 -46.36 29.19
N TYR A 95 10.23 -46.91 30.38
CA TYR A 95 10.74 -48.22 30.82
C TYR A 95 9.60 -49.23 30.75
#